data_AF-A0A1C5L902-F1
#
_entry.id   AF-A0A1C5L902-F1
#
_cell.length_a   1.000
_cell.length_b   1.000
_cell.length_c   1.000
_cell.angle_alpha   90.00
_cell.angle_beta   90.00
_cell.angle_gamma   90.00
#
_symmetry.space_group_name_H-M   'P 1'
#
loop_
_entity.id
_entity.type
_entity.pdbx_description
1 polymer ?
#
loop_
_entity_poly.entity_id
_entity_poly.type
_entity_poly.pdbx_seq_one_letter_code
_entity_poly.pdbx_strand_id
1 'polypeptide(L)'
;MLKIKFLENCAGATGERERIMNNTIAIFEPGLRYIRTSGLWQYDYGQVLRIQGINLPSVVEIHFSLTDKSGSSVTRLGTSKDGVTEVVIPDSMLENNGIGQNYNIYAFVYLTDEKSGNTEYRVKIPVKTRPKPEVPVAPEEPDLFRNVVLTVNDATDRAEVAEKSAEAWVHGNENYPERENDNARYYADQAHKEAVSILGRVEEGKKSIDAYVNEKREELKGNTGNVFFAAFRVVDGRLKMYSDASVDKVCFERSGSRLKYRLKI
;
A
#
# COMPACT_ATOMS: atom_id res chain seq x y z
N MET A 1 36.01 -52.35 -9.83
CA MET A 1 34.54 -52.38 -9.82
C MET A 1 34.08 -51.91 -8.44
N LEU A 2 33.81 -50.61 -8.26
CA LEU A 2 33.40 -50.02 -6.99
C LEU A 2 32.04 -49.35 -7.19
N LYS A 3 30.98 -49.95 -6.62
CA LYS A 3 29.62 -49.41 -6.61
C LYS A 3 29.52 -48.37 -5.49
N ILE A 4 29.27 -47.12 -5.84
CA ILE A 4 28.83 -46.10 -4.87
C ILE A 4 27.31 -46.00 -4.98
N LYS A 5 26.62 -46.56 -3.99
CA LYS A 5 25.22 -46.24 -3.69
C LYS A 5 25.21 -44.97 -2.84
N PHE A 6 24.49 -43.93 -3.24
CA PHE A 6 23.98 -42.95 -2.29
C PHE A 6 22.45 -42.99 -2.31
N LEU A 7 21.93 -43.01 -1.10
CA LEU A 7 20.56 -43.30 -0.70
C LEU A 7 19.62 -42.15 -1.09
N GLU A 8 18.45 -42.53 -1.58
CA GLU A 8 17.25 -41.72 -1.56
C GLU A 8 16.89 -41.41 -0.10
N ASN A 9 16.70 -40.13 0.22
CA ASN A 9 16.02 -39.71 1.43
C ASN A 9 14.97 -38.67 1.04
N CYS A 10 13.71 -39.13 1.00
CA CYS A 10 12.54 -38.28 0.92
C CYS A 10 12.33 -37.62 2.28
N ALA A 11 12.43 -36.29 2.34
CA ALA A 11 11.83 -35.49 3.40
C ALA A 11 11.20 -34.27 2.74
N GLY A 12 9.87 -34.18 2.85
CA GLY A 12 9.10 -33.05 2.36
C GLY A 12 9.47 -31.78 3.12
N ALA A 13 9.84 -30.76 2.36
CA ALA A 13 9.81 -29.38 2.79
C ALA A 13 9.33 -28.57 1.59
N THR A 14 8.26 -27.82 1.80
CA THR A 14 7.71 -26.80 0.91
C THR A 14 8.82 -25.81 0.53
N GLY A 15 9.52 -26.10 -0.56
CA GLY A 15 10.48 -25.21 -1.16
C GLY A 15 9.76 -24.31 -2.14
N GLU A 16 9.46 -23.07 -1.73
CA GLU A 16 9.63 -21.98 -2.67
C GLU A 16 11.02 -22.17 -3.26
N ARG A 17 11.08 -22.50 -4.56
CA ARG A 17 12.34 -22.58 -5.29
C ARG A 17 12.93 -21.19 -5.21
N GLU A 18 13.86 -21.01 -4.28
CA GLU A 18 14.81 -19.90 -4.30
C GLU A 18 15.43 -19.99 -5.70
N ARG A 19 14.93 -19.14 -6.59
CA ARG A 19 15.46 -18.97 -7.94
C ARG A 19 16.94 -18.74 -7.69
N ILE A 20 17.80 -19.67 -8.11
CA ILE A 20 19.26 -19.52 -7.99
C ILE A 20 19.61 -18.33 -8.86
N MET A 21 19.48 -17.14 -8.29
CA MET A 21 19.72 -15.89 -8.97
C MET A 21 21.22 -15.67 -8.85
N ASN A 22 21.85 -15.56 -10.02
CA ASN A 22 23.24 -15.21 -10.21
C ASN A 22 23.52 -13.82 -9.62
N ASN A 23 23.79 -13.78 -8.32
CA ASN A 23 23.78 -12.54 -7.53
C ASN A 23 25.13 -12.30 -6.86
N THR A 24 25.65 -11.09 -6.99
CA THR A 24 26.73 -10.57 -6.15
C THR A 24 26.15 -9.56 -5.16
N ILE A 25 26.54 -9.67 -3.88
CA ILE A 25 25.94 -8.89 -2.80
C ILE A 25 26.97 -7.88 -2.27
N ALA A 26 26.54 -6.63 -2.13
CA ALA A 26 27.27 -5.53 -1.50
C ALA A 26 26.48 -5.03 -0.27
N ILE A 27 27.00 -5.28 0.92
CA ILE A 27 26.35 -4.89 2.19
C ILE A 27 27.13 -3.73 2.81
N PHE A 28 26.58 -2.52 2.75
CA PHE A 28 27.21 -1.34 3.34
C PHE A 28 26.94 -1.27 4.84
N GLU A 29 28.02 -1.18 5.63
CA GLU A 29 27.91 -0.83 7.05
C GLU A 29 27.81 0.70 7.22
N PRO A 30 27.21 1.19 8.32
CA PRO A 30 27.08 2.63 8.57
C PRO A 30 28.40 3.37 8.44
N GLY A 31 28.42 4.44 7.64
CA GLY A 31 29.60 5.27 7.40
C GLY A 31 30.56 4.77 6.31
N LEU A 32 30.37 3.55 5.79
CA LEU A 32 31.15 3.07 4.64
C LEU A 32 30.56 3.59 3.33
N ARG A 33 31.43 4.12 2.47
CA ARG A 33 31.10 4.54 1.10
C ARG A 33 31.75 3.67 0.02
N TYR A 34 32.56 2.70 0.45
CA TYR A 34 33.28 1.80 -0.43
C TYR A 34 33.23 0.37 0.10
N ILE A 35 32.90 -0.58 -0.78
CA ILE A 35 32.93 -2.01 -0.47
C ILE A 35 33.45 -2.84 -1.63
N ARG A 36 33.95 -4.04 -1.33
CA ARG A 36 34.35 -5.04 -2.30
C ARG A 36 33.47 -6.29 -2.15
N THR A 37 32.90 -6.79 -3.25
CA THR A 37 32.04 -7.98 -3.24
C THR A 37 32.85 -9.28 -3.38
N SER A 38 32.12 -10.41 -3.36
CA SER A 38 32.61 -11.69 -3.86
C SER A 38 32.91 -11.60 -5.37
N GLY A 39 33.90 -12.37 -5.82
CA GLY A 39 34.32 -12.35 -7.21
C GLY A 39 33.32 -13.06 -8.14
N LEU A 40 33.14 -12.51 -9.33
CA LEU A 40 32.38 -13.08 -10.45
C LEU A 40 33.30 -13.82 -11.42
N TRP A 41 32.71 -14.54 -12.38
CA TRP A 41 33.42 -15.12 -13.51
C TRP A 41 33.17 -14.32 -14.79
N GLN A 42 34.19 -14.22 -15.64
CA GLN A 42 34.07 -13.68 -16.99
C GLN A 42 33.08 -14.52 -17.80
N TYR A 43 32.26 -13.90 -18.66
CA TYR A 43 31.19 -14.56 -19.42
C TYR A 43 30.11 -15.26 -18.57
N ASP A 44 30.00 -14.94 -17.28
CA ASP A 44 28.91 -15.41 -16.44
C ASP A 44 27.79 -14.38 -16.53
N TYR A 45 26.97 -14.49 -17.58
CA TYR A 45 25.98 -13.48 -17.96
C TYR A 45 24.78 -13.42 -17.03
N GLY A 46 24.06 -12.29 -17.06
CA GLY A 46 22.84 -12.09 -16.26
C GLY A 46 23.08 -11.90 -14.77
N GLN A 47 24.30 -11.52 -14.37
CA GLN A 47 24.65 -11.27 -12.97
C GLN A 47 23.96 -10.00 -12.47
N VAL A 48 23.43 -10.08 -11.25
CA VAL A 48 22.75 -8.97 -10.58
C VAL A 48 23.58 -8.53 -9.37
N LEU A 49 23.86 -7.23 -9.30
CA LEU A 49 24.40 -6.60 -8.09
C LEU A 49 23.24 -6.26 -7.15
N ARG A 50 23.28 -6.80 -5.93
CA ARG A 50 22.34 -6.49 -4.84
C ARG A 50 23.03 -5.61 -3.81
N ILE A 51 22.55 -4.39 -3.64
CA ILE A 51 23.07 -3.42 -2.67
C ILE A 51 22.13 -3.39 -1.47
N GLN A 52 22.72 -3.51 -0.27
CA GLN A 52 22.00 -3.57 1.00
C GLN A 52 22.71 -2.72 2.06
N GLY A 53 22.02 -2.47 3.18
CA GLY A 53 22.57 -1.73 4.32
C GLY A 53 22.52 -0.20 4.18
N ILE A 54 22.00 0.29 3.06
CA ILE A 54 21.74 1.72 2.80
C ILE A 54 20.34 1.90 2.21
N ASN A 55 19.70 3.02 2.57
CA ASN A 55 18.37 3.35 2.07
C ASN A 55 18.50 4.22 0.82
N LEU A 56 18.35 3.60 -0.35
CA LEU A 56 18.41 4.28 -1.65
C LEU A 56 17.00 4.62 -2.15
N PRO A 57 16.85 5.63 -3.04
CA PRO A 57 15.59 5.91 -3.71
C PRO A 57 15.03 4.69 -4.46
N SER A 58 13.73 4.69 -4.75
CA SER A 58 13.05 3.58 -5.44
C SER A 58 13.67 3.24 -6.80
N VAL A 59 14.16 4.25 -7.51
CA VAL A 59 14.95 4.13 -8.73
C VAL A 59 16.24 4.90 -8.52
N VAL A 60 17.37 4.25 -8.76
CA VAL A 60 18.70 4.85 -8.59
C VAL A 60 19.56 4.64 -9.83
N GLU A 61 20.33 5.66 -10.18
CA GLU A 61 21.26 5.58 -11.31
C GLU A 61 22.59 4.97 -10.86
N ILE A 62 23.06 3.96 -11.58
CA ILE A 62 24.30 3.25 -11.27
C ILE A 62 25.18 3.23 -12.51
N HIS A 63 26.40 3.72 -12.36
CA HIS A 63 27.39 3.76 -13.44
C HIS A 63 28.39 2.62 -13.27
N PHE A 64 28.49 1.76 -14.26
CA PHE A 64 29.45 0.66 -14.30
C PHE A 64 30.69 1.03 -15.10
N SER A 65 31.89 0.78 -14.56
CA SER A 65 33.16 1.03 -15.25
C SER A 65 34.13 -0.12 -15.05
N LEU A 66 35.04 -0.32 -16.00
CA LEU A 66 36.18 -1.23 -15.86
C LEU A 66 37.37 -0.60 -15.14
N THR A 67 37.33 0.71 -14.89
CA THR A 67 38.38 1.40 -14.13
C THR A 67 37.81 2.24 -12.99
N ASP A 68 38.63 2.44 -11.96
CA ASP A 68 38.22 3.11 -10.72
C ASP A 68 38.17 4.64 -10.83
N LYS A 69 38.98 5.24 -11.71
CA LYS A 69 39.25 6.70 -11.67
C LYS A 69 39.03 7.42 -13.00
N SER A 70 38.90 6.71 -14.11
CA SER A 70 38.82 7.33 -15.44
C SER A 70 38.12 6.43 -16.46
N GLY A 71 37.96 6.93 -17.68
CA GLY A 71 37.32 6.18 -18.76
C GLY A 71 35.81 6.31 -18.79
N SER A 72 35.18 5.50 -19.63
CA SER A 72 33.74 5.49 -19.86
C SER A 72 33.01 4.61 -18.86
N SER A 73 31.81 5.03 -18.47
CA SER A 73 30.87 4.21 -17.73
C SER A 73 29.67 3.80 -18.59
N VAL A 74 29.02 2.71 -18.20
CA VAL A 74 27.72 2.28 -18.72
C VAL A 74 26.68 2.48 -17.63
N THR A 75 25.68 3.31 -17.90
CA THR A 75 24.60 3.60 -16.96
C THR A 75 23.55 2.48 -16.96
N ARG A 76 23.09 2.11 -15.76
CA ARG A 76 21.94 1.25 -15.52
C ARG A 76 21.07 1.86 -14.43
N LEU A 77 19.78 1.58 -14.48
CA LEU A 77 18.84 1.92 -13.41
C LEU A 77 18.71 0.72 -12.48
N GLY A 78 18.99 0.94 -11.20
CA GLY A 78 18.70 0.00 -10.13
C GLY A 78 17.31 0.24 -9.54
N THR A 79 16.64 -0.83 -9.14
CA THR A 79 15.32 -0.77 -8.48
C THR A 79 15.46 -1.16 -7.03
N SER A 80 14.98 -0.31 -6.12
CA SER A 80 15.04 -0.51 -4.68
C SER A 80 13.68 -0.95 -4.14
N LYS A 81 13.64 -2.10 -3.45
CA LYS A 81 12.47 -2.62 -2.75
C LYS A 81 12.90 -3.25 -1.44
N ASP A 82 12.16 -2.97 -0.36
CA ASP A 82 12.39 -3.54 0.97
C ASP A 82 13.83 -3.39 1.49
N GLY A 83 14.48 -2.25 1.18
CA GLY A 83 15.87 -1.96 1.59
C GLY A 83 16.95 -2.69 0.78
N VAL A 84 16.56 -3.36 -0.32
CA VAL A 84 17.47 -4.01 -1.26
C VAL A 84 17.36 -3.34 -2.62
N THR A 85 18.48 -2.87 -3.16
CA THR A 85 18.57 -2.35 -4.52
C THR A 85 19.18 -3.39 -5.44
N GLU A 86 18.50 -3.70 -6.53
CA GLU A 86 18.96 -4.68 -7.52
C GLU A 86 19.25 -3.99 -8.84
N VAL A 87 20.39 -4.32 -9.45
CA VAL A 87 20.78 -3.80 -10.76
C VAL A 87 21.54 -4.87 -11.56
N VAL A 88 21.22 -5.00 -12.85
CA VAL A 88 21.88 -5.95 -13.75
C VAL A 88 23.26 -5.41 -14.14
N ILE A 89 24.29 -6.25 -14.00
CA ILE A 89 25.65 -5.93 -14.45
C ILE A 89 25.69 -6.05 -15.97
N PRO A 90 26.18 -5.04 -16.72
CA PRO A 90 26.26 -5.13 -18.17
C PRO A 90 27.14 -6.29 -18.63
N ASP A 91 26.64 -7.10 -19.58
CA ASP A 91 27.39 -8.24 -20.13
C ASP A 91 28.72 -7.80 -20.77
N SER A 92 28.76 -6.61 -21.40
CA SER A 92 29.98 -6.03 -21.95
C SER A 92 31.10 -5.87 -20.91
N MET A 93 30.75 -5.62 -19.64
CA MET A 93 31.69 -5.54 -18.53
C MET A 93 32.19 -6.93 -18.11
N LEU A 94 31.35 -7.97 -18.26
CA LEU A 94 31.68 -9.37 -17.98
C LEU A 94 32.44 -10.05 -19.13
N GLU A 95 32.41 -9.49 -20.33
CA GLU A 95 33.23 -9.91 -21.46
C GLU A 95 34.59 -9.24 -21.42
N ASN A 96 34.59 -7.91 -21.25
CA ASN A 96 35.77 -7.05 -21.29
C ASN A 96 36.68 -7.40 -22.48
N ASN A 97 36.10 -7.46 -23.69
CA ASN A 97 36.81 -7.82 -24.94
C ASN A 97 37.60 -9.14 -24.87
N GLY A 98 37.24 -10.03 -23.95
CA GLY A 98 37.89 -11.31 -23.75
C GLY A 98 39.31 -11.24 -23.21
N ILE A 99 39.64 -10.24 -22.39
CA ILE A 99 40.98 -10.20 -21.77
C ILE A 99 41.26 -11.47 -20.96
N GLY A 100 42.51 -11.95 -21.01
CA GLY A 100 42.96 -13.14 -20.29
C GLY A 100 43.48 -12.88 -18.88
N GLN A 101 43.32 -11.67 -18.34
CA GLN A 101 43.76 -11.30 -17.00
C GLN A 101 42.59 -10.89 -16.11
N ASN A 102 42.60 -11.31 -14.84
CA ASN A 102 41.58 -10.91 -13.88
C ASN A 102 41.47 -9.38 -13.79
N TYR A 103 40.25 -8.88 -13.65
CA TYR A 103 39.96 -7.45 -13.64
C TYR A 103 38.91 -7.11 -12.60
N ASN A 104 38.52 -5.84 -12.52
CA ASN A 104 37.47 -5.39 -11.63
C ASN A 104 36.45 -4.59 -12.40
N ILE A 105 35.19 -4.75 -12.03
CA ILE A 105 34.10 -3.86 -12.39
C ILE A 105 33.86 -2.95 -11.18
N TYR A 106 33.64 -1.67 -11.45
CA TYR A 106 33.30 -0.67 -10.44
C TYR A 106 31.88 -0.21 -10.69
N ALA A 107 31.03 -0.28 -9.68
CA ALA A 107 29.69 0.29 -9.71
C ALA A 107 29.68 1.55 -8.83
N PHE A 108 29.28 2.67 -9.41
CA PHE A 108 29.16 3.96 -8.74
C PHE A 108 27.67 4.28 -8.59
N VAL A 109 27.21 4.41 -7.35
CA VAL A 109 25.82 4.78 -7.05
C VAL A 109 25.72 6.29 -7.09
N TYR A 110 24.98 6.78 -8.06
CA TYR A 110 24.77 8.20 -8.30
C TYR A 110 23.41 8.63 -7.75
N LEU A 111 23.42 9.60 -6.83
CA LEU A 111 22.21 10.17 -6.26
C LEU A 111 22.02 11.57 -6.82
N THR A 112 20.82 11.83 -7.33
CA THR A 112 20.45 13.11 -7.95
C THR A 112 19.32 13.74 -7.14
N ASP A 113 19.48 15.01 -6.79
CA ASP A 113 18.43 15.88 -6.27
C ASP A 113 18.01 16.92 -7.33
N GLU A 114 17.06 17.81 -6.99
CA GLU A 114 16.52 18.81 -7.93
C GLU A 114 17.58 19.80 -8.47
N LYS A 115 18.75 19.91 -7.85
CA LYS A 115 19.75 20.95 -8.14
C LYS A 115 21.14 20.40 -8.47
N SER A 116 21.44 19.16 -8.08
CA SER A 116 22.75 18.55 -8.16
C SER A 116 22.67 17.03 -8.15
N GLY A 117 23.75 16.36 -8.58
CA GLY A 117 23.89 14.93 -8.38
C GLY A 117 25.32 14.57 -8.05
N ASN A 118 25.49 13.56 -7.20
CA ASN A 118 26.77 13.17 -6.65
C ASN A 118 26.90 11.64 -6.58
N THR A 119 28.09 11.14 -6.87
CA THR A 119 28.43 9.74 -6.59
C THR A 119 28.71 9.57 -5.10
N GLU A 120 27.83 8.85 -4.39
CA GLU A 120 27.96 8.68 -2.94
C GLU A 120 28.59 7.33 -2.54
N TYR A 121 28.28 6.26 -3.26
CA TYR A 121 28.72 4.91 -2.92
C TYR A 121 29.45 4.26 -4.09
N ARG A 122 30.42 3.41 -3.74
CA ARG A 122 31.25 2.70 -4.71
C ARG A 122 31.38 1.23 -4.34
N VAL A 123 31.16 0.36 -5.30
CA VAL A 123 31.31 -1.10 -5.15
C VAL A 123 32.39 -1.60 -6.11
N LYS A 124 33.36 -2.34 -5.60
CA LYS A 124 34.37 -3.05 -6.40
C LYS A 124 33.99 -4.52 -6.52
N ILE A 125 33.81 -4.98 -7.76
CA ILE A 125 33.40 -6.32 -8.12
C ILE A 125 34.56 -7.02 -8.85
N PRO A 126 35.31 -7.91 -8.19
CA PRO A 126 36.38 -8.65 -8.83
C PRO A 126 35.82 -9.63 -9.88
N VAL A 127 36.48 -9.76 -11.03
CA VAL A 127 36.11 -10.74 -12.06
C VAL A 127 37.29 -11.65 -12.36
N LYS A 128 37.06 -12.96 -12.21
CA LYS A 128 38.00 -14.02 -12.56
C LYS A 128 37.82 -14.39 -14.03
N THR A 129 38.92 -14.37 -14.77
CA THR A 129 38.91 -14.78 -16.17
C THR A 129 38.69 -16.27 -16.34
N ARG A 130 38.04 -16.64 -17.43
CA ARG A 130 37.88 -18.03 -17.87
C ARG A 130 37.79 -18.08 -19.39
N PRO A 131 38.04 -19.24 -20.03
CA PRO A 131 37.82 -19.40 -21.46
C PRO A 131 36.38 -19.02 -21.84
N LYS A 132 36.22 -18.35 -22.99
CA LYS A 132 34.89 -18.04 -23.54
C LYS A 132 34.14 -19.36 -23.74
N PRO A 133 32.96 -19.55 -23.13
CA PRO A 133 32.16 -20.73 -23.39
C PRO A 133 31.87 -20.78 -24.88
N GLU A 134 32.13 -21.93 -25.51
CA GLU A 134 31.54 -22.22 -26.81
C GLU A 134 30.03 -22.34 -26.58
N VAL A 135 29.31 -21.28 -26.92
CA VAL A 135 27.89 -21.44 -27.22
C VAL A 135 27.90 -22.24 -28.51
N PRO A 136 27.36 -23.47 -28.53
CA PRO A 136 27.20 -24.17 -29.79
C PRO A 136 26.52 -23.19 -30.73
N VAL A 137 27.14 -22.91 -31.87
CA VAL A 137 26.44 -22.24 -32.96
C VAL A 137 25.32 -23.21 -33.29
N ALA A 138 24.13 -22.98 -32.69
CA ALA A 138 22.93 -23.54 -33.24
C ALA A 138 22.98 -23.12 -34.71
N PRO A 139 22.84 -24.07 -35.66
CA PRO A 139 22.80 -23.71 -37.07
C PRO A 139 21.83 -22.53 -37.17
N GLU A 140 22.27 -21.42 -37.77
CA GLU A 140 21.47 -20.20 -37.93
C GLU A 140 20.02 -20.61 -38.13
N GLU A 141 19.18 -20.53 -37.08
CA GLU A 141 17.77 -20.82 -37.26
C GLU A 141 17.26 -19.61 -38.03
N PRO A 142 16.85 -19.77 -39.30
CA PRO A 142 16.50 -18.64 -40.16
C PRO A 142 15.24 -17.89 -39.70
N ASP A 143 14.74 -18.16 -38.49
CA ASP A 143 13.44 -17.73 -38.01
C ASP A 143 13.49 -17.05 -36.62
N LEU A 144 14.64 -16.52 -36.17
CA LEU A 144 14.69 -15.67 -34.97
C LEU A 144 13.70 -14.49 -35.05
N PHE A 145 13.57 -13.87 -36.23
CA PHE A 145 12.56 -12.83 -36.47
C PHE A 145 11.13 -13.35 -36.37
N ARG A 146 10.85 -14.57 -36.84
CA ARG A 146 9.51 -15.17 -36.70
C ARG A 146 9.21 -15.51 -35.25
N ASN A 147 10.17 -16.06 -34.50
CA ASN A 147 10.00 -16.36 -33.09
C ASN A 147 9.78 -15.08 -32.27
N VAL A 148 10.54 -14.01 -32.55
CA VAL A 148 10.31 -12.70 -31.92
C VAL A 148 8.92 -12.16 -32.28
N VAL A 149 8.52 -12.19 -33.55
CA VAL A 149 7.18 -11.73 -33.98
C VAL A 149 6.08 -12.57 -33.33
N LEU A 150 6.23 -13.89 -33.23
CA LEU A 150 5.28 -14.77 -32.56
C LEU A 150 5.19 -14.44 -31.06
N THR A 151 6.32 -14.22 -30.37
CA THR A 151 6.29 -13.83 -28.95
C THR A 151 5.66 -12.46 -28.71
N VAL A 152 5.85 -11.51 -29.64
CA VAL A 152 5.22 -10.19 -29.58
C VAL A 152 3.72 -10.29 -29.86
N ASN A 153 3.31 -11.12 -30.81
CA ASN A 153 1.90 -11.38 -31.09
C ASN A 153 1.23 -12.09 -29.90
N ASP A 154 1.85 -13.10 -29.31
CA ASP A 154 1.37 -13.77 -28.09
C ASP A 154 1.24 -12.78 -26.92
N ALA A 155 2.18 -11.84 -26.78
CA ALA A 155 2.11 -10.81 -25.74
C ALA A 155 0.97 -9.82 -26.01
N THR A 156 0.76 -9.44 -27.26
CA THR A 156 -0.36 -8.59 -27.70
C THR A 156 -1.70 -9.29 -27.45
N ASP A 157 -1.85 -10.56 -27.83
CA ASP A 157 -3.06 -11.35 -27.60
C ASP A 157 -3.38 -11.47 -26.10
N ARG A 158 -2.37 -11.71 -25.26
CA ARG A 158 -2.54 -11.72 -23.80
C ARG A 158 -2.96 -10.35 -23.26
N ALA A 159 -2.42 -9.27 -23.81
CA ALA A 159 -2.79 -7.91 -23.41
C ALA A 159 -4.25 -7.60 -23.78
N GLU A 160 -4.69 -7.95 -24.98
CA GLU A 160 -6.10 -7.79 -25.38
C GLU A 160 -7.05 -8.64 -24.52
N VAL A 161 -6.67 -9.87 -24.17
CA VAL A 161 -7.46 -10.72 -23.27
C VAL A 161 -7.52 -10.09 -21.88
N ALA A 162 -6.42 -9.55 -21.37
CA ALA A 162 -6.39 -8.87 -20.08
C ALA A 162 -7.24 -7.60 -20.08
N GLU A 163 -7.18 -6.79 -21.15
CA GLU A 163 -8.02 -5.60 -21.33
C GLU A 163 -9.50 -5.96 -21.38
N LYS A 164 -9.92 -6.88 -22.25
CA LYS A 164 -11.30 -7.37 -22.32
C LYS A 164 -11.77 -7.96 -21.00
N SER A 165 -10.87 -8.63 -20.27
CA SER A 165 -11.18 -9.13 -18.93
C SER A 165 -11.42 -7.97 -17.95
N ALA A 166 -10.56 -6.95 -17.95
CA ALA A 166 -10.68 -5.77 -17.09
C ALA A 166 -11.95 -4.97 -17.42
N GLU A 167 -12.26 -4.76 -18.70
CA GLU A 167 -13.51 -4.15 -19.14
C GLU A 167 -14.73 -4.97 -18.69
N ALA A 168 -14.69 -6.30 -18.84
CA ALA A 168 -15.74 -7.18 -18.34
C ALA A 168 -15.90 -7.12 -16.81
N TRP A 169 -14.81 -6.89 -16.08
CA TRP A 169 -14.85 -6.70 -14.62
C TRP A 169 -15.49 -5.37 -14.23
N VAL A 170 -15.31 -4.32 -15.03
CA VAL A 170 -15.82 -2.97 -14.75
C VAL A 170 -17.25 -2.77 -15.23
N HIS A 171 -17.66 -3.39 -16.34
CA HIS A 171 -18.94 -3.10 -17.00
C HIS A 171 -19.89 -4.30 -17.15
N GLY A 172 -19.46 -5.51 -16.79
CA GLY A 172 -20.14 -6.75 -17.17
C GLY A 172 -19.95 -7.07 -18.66
N ASN A 173 -20.03 -8.34 -19.05
CA ASN A 173 -19.81 -8.76 -20.44
C ASN A 173 -20.75 -9.90 -20.83
N GLU A 174 -21.51 -9.73 -21.92
CA GLU A 174 -22.50 -10.70 -22.43
C GLU A 174 -21.89 -12.08 -22.76
N ASN A 175 -20.60 -12.15 -23.09
CA ASN A 175 -19.93 -13.41 -23.42
C ASN A 175 -19.41 -14.20 -22.21
N TYR A 176 -19.50 -13.64 -20.99
CA TYR A 176 -19.03 -14.27 -19.75
C TYR A 176 -20.17 -14.34 -18.72
N PRO A 177 -21.06 -15.35 -18.81
CA PRO A 177 -22.28 -15.42 -18.02
C PRO A 177 -22.07 -15.57 -16.51
N GLU A 178 -20.89 -16.01 -16.06
CA GLU A 178 -20.51 -15.99 -14.63
C GLU A 178 -20.30 -14.55 -14.08
N ARG A 179 -20.31 -13.54 -14.95
CA ARG A 179 -20.09 -12.11 -14.66
C ARG A 179 -21.28 -11.25 -15.13
N GLU A 180 -22.48 -11.82 -15.08
CA GLU A 180 -23.73 -11.21 -15.56
C GLU A 180 -24.12 -9.91 -14.85
N ASN A 181 -23.71 -9.72 -13.60
CA ASN A 181 -23.98 -8.49 -12.88
C ASN A 181 -22.75 -7.59 -12.88
N ASP A 182 -22.86 -6.45 -13.55
CA ASP A 182 -21.97 -5.29 -13.38
C ASP A 182 -21.67 -5.09 -11.89
N ASN A 183 -20.44 -5.40 -11.47
CA ASN A 183 -20.04 -5.37 -10.07
C ASN A 183 -20.12 -3.95 -9.51
N ALA A 184 -19.86 -2.93 -10.33
CA ALA A 184 -20.01 -1.54 -9.93
C ALA A 184 -21.48 -1.22 -9.65
N ARG A 185 -22.39 -1.68 -10.52
CA ARG A 185 -23.84 -1.57 -10.29
C ARG A 185 -24.29 -2.36 -9.06
N TYR A 186 -23.76 -3.56 -8.87
CA TYR A 186 -24.09 -4.41 -7.71
C TYR A 186 -23.73 -3.75 -6.38
N TYR A 187 -22.50 -3.25 -6.24
CA TYR A 187 -22.08 -2.56 -5.02
C TYR A 187 -22.78 -1.20 -4.84
N ALA A 188 -23.10 -0.49 -5.93
CA ALA A 188 -23.89 0.73 -5.86
C ALA A 188 -25.32 0.46 -5.36
N ASP A 189 -25.97 -0.60 -5.84
CA ASP A 189 -27.31 -1.01 -5.38
C ASP A 189 -27.31 -1.46 -3.92
N GLN A 190 -26.27 -2.18 -3.48
CA GLN A 190 -26.10 -2.55 -2.07
C GLN A 190 -25.96 -1.30 -1.18
N ALA A 191 -25.08 -0.37 -1.56
CA ALA A 191 -24.90 0.89 -0.85
C ALA A 191 -26.20 1.72 -0.79
N HIS A 192 -26.96 1.76 -1.88
CA HIS A 192 -28.26 2.41 -1.91
C HIS A 192 -29.27 1.75 -0.95
N LYS A 193 -29.38 0.42 -0.97
CA LYS A 193 -30.27 -0.33 -0.06
C LYS A 193 -29.92 -0.10 1.40
N GLU A 194 -28.63 -0.13 1.75
CA GLU A 194 -28.16 0.16 3.11
C GLU A 194 -28.47 1.60 3.53
N ALA A 195 -28.23 2.58 2.65
CA ALA A 195 -28.57 3.98 2.91
C ALA A 195 -30.07 4.18 3.19
N VAL A 196 -30.94 3.53 2.41
CA VAL A 196 -32.40 3.54 2.62
C VAL A 196 -32.77 2.88 3.96
N SER A 197 -32.13 1.76 4.31
CA SER A 197 -32.35 1.09 5.60
C SER A 197 -31.98 1.97 6.79
N ILE A 198 -30.85 2.69 6.71
CA ILE A 198 -30.43 3.64 7.76
C ILE A 198 -31.47 4.75 7.92
N LEU A 199 -31.95 5.34 6.82
CA LEU A 199 -32.99 6.37 6.83
C LEU A 199 -34.26 5.90 7.52
N GLY A 200 -34.75 4.70 7.19
CA GLY A 200 -35.93 4.12 7.85
C GLY A 200 -35.75 3.97 9.36
N ARG A 201 -34.60 3.45 9.80
CA ARG A 201 -34.29 3.31 11.24
C ARG A 201 -34.21 4.65 11.97
N VAL A 202 -33.72 5.70 11.31
CA VAL A 202 -33.68 7.06 11.89
C VAL A 202 -35.10 7.63 12.06
N GLU A 203 -35.98 7.44 11.08
CA GLU A 203 -37.38 7.87 11.19
C GLU A 203 -38.13 7.13 12.30
N GLU A 204 -37.95 5.81 12.40
CA GLU A 204 -38.53 5.00 13.49
C GLU A 204 -38.00 5.41 14.85
N GLY A 205 -36.68 5.62 14.98
CA GLY A 205 -36.05 6.10 16.20
C GLY A 205 -36.60 7.45 16.63
N LYS A 206 -36.78 8.39 15.70
CA LYS A 206 -37.39 9.70 15.98
C LYS A 206 -38.82 9.57 16.47
N LYS A 207 -39.65 8.75 15.81
CA LYS A 207 -41.04 8.48 16.25
C LYS A 207 -41.09 7.88 17.66
N SER A 208 -40.17 6.96 17.97
CA SER A 208 -40.08 6.37 19.31
C SER A 208 -39.71 7.40 20.38
N ILE A 209 -38.77 8.31 20.08
CA ILE A 209 -38.39 9.39 20.99
C ILE A 209 -39.56 10.36 21.19
N ASP A 210 -40.22 10.76 20.11
CA ASP A 210 -41.36 11.67 20.17
C ASP A 210 -42.52 11.06 20.97
N ALA A 211 -42.80 9.76 20.79
CA ALA A 211 -43.79 9.02 21.56
C ALA A 211 -43.43 9.00 23.05
N TYR A 212 -42.19 8.65 23.39
CA TYR A 212 -41.70 8.64 24.78
C TYR A 212 -41.78 10.03 25.43
N VAL A 213 -41.38 11.08 24.72
CA VAL A 213 -41.46 12.47 25.23
C VAL A 213 -42.90 12.87 25.48
N ASN A 214 -43.82 12.53 24.58
CA ASN A 214 -45.24 12.81 24.75
C ASN A 214 -45.85 12.04 25.91
N GLU A 215 -45.54 10.75 26.03
CA GLU A 215 -45.96 9.91 27.16
C GLU A 215 -45.46 10.50 28.49
N LYS A 216 -44.17 10.81 28.59
CA LYS A 216 -43.59 11.43 29.80
C LYS A 216 -44.18 12.80 30.08
N ARG A 217 -44.51 13.57 29.05
CA ARG A 217 -45.20 14.86 29.20
C ARG A 217 -46.60 14.68 29.79
N GLU A 218 -47.34 13.66 29.39
CA GLU A 218 -48.65 13.35 29.96
C GLU A 218 -48.55 12.74 31.37
N GLU A 219 -47.59 11.85 31.64
CA GLU A 219 -47.35 11.33 33.00
C GLU A 219 -46.97 12.44 33.99
N LEU A 220 -46.11 13.37 33.58
CA LEU A 220 -45.67 14.50 34.41
C LEU A 220 -46.75 15.58 34.55
N LYS A 221 -47.73 15.62 33.64
CA LYS A 221 -49.00 16.31 33.88
C LYS A 221 -49.84 15.44 34.82
N GLY A 222 -49.60 15.54 36.13
CA GLY A 222 -50.50 14.91 37.11
C GLY A 222 -51.96 15.36 36.94
N ASN A 223 -52.90 14.85 37.76
CA ASN A 223 -54.37 15.06 37.71
C ASN A 223 -54.89 16.53 37.73
N THR A 224 -54.01 17.52 37.61
CA THR A 224 -54.29 18.97 37.60
C THR A 224 -53.79 19.68 36.33
N GLY A 225 -53.08 19.01 35.42
CA GLY A 225 -52.82 19.52 34.08
C GLY A 225 -51.82 20.67 33.93
N ASN A 226 -51.22 21.22 34.99
CA ASN A 226 -50.11 22.17 34.91
C ASN A 226 -49.28 22.12 36.19
N VAL A 227 -48.01 21.73 36.09
CA VAL A 227 -47.01 22.05 37.13
C VAL A 227 -46.40 23.41 36.79
N PHE A 228 -47.19 24.47 36.90
CA PHE A 228 -46.61 25.77 37.20
C PHE A 228 -46.28 25.74 38.69
N PHE A 229 -45.04 25.36 39.01
CA PHE A 229 -44.52 25.70 40.32
C PHE A 229 -44.49 27.22 40.42
N ALA A 230 -44.80 27.77 41.61
CA ALA A 230 -44.63 29.19 41.86
C ALA A 230 -43.24 29.63 41.36
N ALA A 231 -43.22 30.53 40.38
CA ALA A 231 -41.98 30.91 39.73
C ALA A 231 -41.24 31.89 40.64
N PHE A 232 -40.00 31.58 41.00
CA PHE A 232 -39.16 32.48 41.78
C PHE A 232 -38.25 33.28 40.84
N ARG A 233 -38.23 34.60 40.99
CA ARG A 233 -37.35 35.50 40.24
C ARG A 233 -36.78 36.56 41.16
N VAL A 234 -35.49 36.83 41.04
CA VAL A 234 -34.86 37.95 41.75
C VAL A 234 -35.10 39.23 40.97
N VAL A 235 -35.69 40.24 41.62
CA VAL A 235 -35.94 41.57 41.07
C VAL A 235 -35.42 42.60 42.07
N ASP A 236 -34.52 43.48 41.62
CA ASP A 236 -33.85 44.50 42.45
C ASP A 236 -33.20 43.91 43.72
N GLY A 237 -32.52 42.77 43.58
CA GLY A 237 -31.83 42.09 44.67
C GLY A 237 -32.75 41.37 45.67
N ARG A 238 -34.05 41.28 45.41
CA ARG A 238 -35.02 40.58 46.27
C ARG A 238 -35.66 39.41 45.53
N LEU A 239 -35.68 38.23 46.16
CA LEU A 239 -36.38 37.06 45.63
C LEU A 239 -37.89 37.33 45.68
N LYS A 240 -38.54 37.35 44.51
CA LYS A 240 -39.99 37.49 44.35
C LYS A 240 -40.56 36.16 43.86
N MET A 241 -41.66 35.74 44.47
CA MET A 241 -42.42 34.59 44.05
C MET A 241 -43.64 35.08 43.27
N TYR A 242 -43.83 34.54 42.08
CA TYR A 242 -44.94 34.84 41.19
C TYR A 242 -45.84 33.61 41.14
N SER A 243 -47.06 33.76 41.67
CA SER A 243 -48.12 32.77 41.55
C SER A 243 -49.19 33.31 40.59
N ASP A 244 -49.62 32.50 39.63
CA ASP A 244 -50.74 32.84 38.76
C ASP A 244 -52.04 32.35 39.42
N ALA A 245 -52.85 33.28 39.91
CA ALA A 245 -54.09 32.96 40.61
C ALA A 245 -55.14 32.24 39.74
N SER A 246 -55.01 32.26 38.41
CA SER A 246 -55.89 31.55 37.48
C SER A 246 -55.52 30.07 37.31
N VAL A 247 -54.28 29.67 37.63
CA VAL A 247 -53.77 28.31 37.40
C VAL A 247 -53.32 27.61 38.69
N ASP A 248 -52.83 28.36 39.68
CA ASP A 248 -52.25 27.77 40.89
C ASP A 248 -53.31 27.36 41.92
N LYS A 249 -53.21 26.11 42.41
CA LYS A 249 -54.06 25.56 43.48
C LYS A 249 -53.85 26.24 44.84
N VAL A 250 -52.66 26.79 45.07
CA VAL A 250 -52.30 27.51 46.29
C VAL A 250 -51.94 28.93 45.93
N CYS A 251 -52.79 29.88 46.29
CA CYS A 251 -52.51 31.30 46.10
C CYS A 251 -51.84 31.84 47.37
N PHE A 252 -50.65 32.42 47.23
CA PHE A 252 -49.95 33.05 48.33
C PHE A 252 -50.14 34.57 48.30
N GLU A 253 -50.50 35.16 49.44
CA GLU A 253 -50.71 36.59 49.57
C GLU A 253 -49.94 37.11 50.79
N ARG A 254 -49.22 38.22 50.62
CA ARG A 254 -48.47 38.83 51.73
C ARG A 254 -49.39 39.76 52.52
N SER A 255 -49.56 39.47 53.80
CA SER A 255 -50.30 40.30 54.74
C SER A 255 -49.34 40.84 55.80
N GLY A 256 -48.77 42.01 55.53
CA GLY A 256 -47.71 42.60 56.35
C GLY A 256 -46.40 41.79 56.33
N SER A 257 -45.96 41.32 57.50
CA SER A 257 -44.77 40.46 57.67
C SER A 257 -45.06 38.97 57.52
N ARG A 258 -46.33 38.56 57.38
CA ARG A 258 -46.72 37.15 57.28
C ARG A 258 -47.13 36.81 55.85
N LEU A 259 -46.70 35.64 55.37
CA LEU A 259 -47.19 35.05 54.14
C LEU A 259 -48.45 34.24 54.48
N LYS A 260 -49.58 34.59 53.88
CA LYS A 260 -50.82 33.82 53.96
C LYS A 260 -50.94 32.99 52.69
N TYR A 261 -51.64 31.86 52.79
CA TYR A 261 -51.99 31.07 51.62
C TYR A 261 -53.48 30.73 51.66
N ARG A 262 -54.06 30.57 50.48
CA ARG A 262 -55.40 30.05 50.30
C ARG A 262 -55.35 28.89 49.30
N LEU A 263 -55.86 27.74 49.71
CA LEU A 263 -56.11 26.61 48.83
C LEU A 263 -57.44 26.87 48.10
N LYS A 264 -57.43 26.79 46.77
CA LYS A 264 -58.66 26.62 46.01
C LYS A 264 -58.98 25.12 46.03
N ILE A 265 -60.06 24.77 46.72
CA ILE A 265 -60.68 23.44 46.65
C ILE A 265 -61.53 23.40 45.38
#